data_AF-A0A2V5GWK2-F1
#
_entry.id   AF-A0A2V5GWK2-F1
#
_cell.length_a   1.000
_cell.length_b   1.000
_cell.length_c   1.000
_cell.angle_alpha   90.00
_cell.angle_beta   90.00
_cell.angle_gamma   90.00
#
_symmetry.space_group_name_H-M   'P 1'
#
loop_
_entity.id
_entity.type
_entity.pdbx_description
1 polymer ?
#
loop_
_entity_poly.entity_id
_entity_poly.type
_entity_poly.pdbx_seq_one_letter_code
_entity_poly.pdbx_strand_id
1 'polypeptide(L)' 'MDHNITATKSGAGGNKLDQSPTPTLADYQAQWAKIHNDTIRQIKQAQEEERNARATNRAHSSPSK' A
#
# COMPACT_ATOMS: atom_id res chain seq x y z
N MET A 1 30.96 33.45 39.14
CA MET A 1 30.74 32.88 37.80
C MET A 1 29.38 33.36 37.37
N ASP A 2 29.42 34.28 36.42
CA ASP A 2 28.47 35.37 36.28
C ASP A 2 27.78 35.12 34.95
N HIS A 3 26.49 34.76 34.99
CA HIS A 3 25.78 34.32 33.79
C HIS A 3 25.33 35.55 32.98
N ASN A 4 26.15 35.93 32.00
CA ASN A 4 25.79 36.87 30.94
C ASN A 4 24.63 36.28 30.10
N ILE A 5 23.41 36.82 30.30
CA ILE A 5 22.27 36.60 29.41
C ILE A 5 22.51 37.44 28.14
N THR A 6 23.19 36.85 27.15
CA THR A 6 23.24 37.43 25.81
C THR A 6 21.94 37.11 25.09
N ALA A 7 21.13 38.14 24.89
CA ALA A 7 19.92 38.11 24.08
C ALA A 7 20.26 37.78 22.62
N THR A 8 20.22 36.50 22.26
CA THR A 8 20.16 36.08 20.85
C THR A 8 18.72 36.22 20.37
N LYS A 9 18.39 37.41 19.84
CA LYS A 9 17.31 37.59 18.87
C LYS A 9 17.73 36.89 17.57
N SER A 10 17.64 35.57 17.55
CA SER A 10 17.78 34.77 16.34
C SER A 10 16.39 34.57 15.75
N GLY A 11 16.29 34.93 14.47
CA GLY A 11 15.05 35.21 13.76
C GLY A 11 14.00 34.12 13.80
N ALA A 12 12.78 34.53 13.43
CA ALA A 12 11.63 33.68 13.17
C ALA A 12 12.04 32.39 12.45
N GLY A 13 12.28 31.34 13.25
CA GLY A 13 12.38 29.98 12.78
C GLY A 13 11.01 29.64 12.25
N GLY A 14 10.87 29.68 10.93
CA GLY A 14 9.71 29.17 10.24
C GLY A 14 9.59 27.70 10.60
N ASN A 15 8.77 27.40 11.61
CA ASN A 15 8.25 26.08 11.85
C ASN A 15 7.33 25.75 10.67
N LYS A 16 7.90 25.45 9.50
CA LYS A 16 7.25 24.57 8.54
C LYS A 16 7.23 23.21 9.22
N LEU A 17 6.30 23.06 10.16
CA LEU A 17 5.81 21.76 10.57
C LEU A 17 5.56 21.03 9.26
N ASP A 18 6.21 19.89 9.07
CA ASP A 18 5.99 18.97 7.97
C ASP A 18 4.52 18.53 8.03
N GLN A 19 3.64 19.38 7.49
CA GLN A 19 2.23 19.08 7.29
C GLN A 19 2.19 18.11 6.15
N SER A 20 2.42 16.83 6.47
CA SER A 20 1.97 15.73 5.63
C SER A 20 0.54 16.06 5.19
N PRO A 21 0.29 16.20 3.89
CA PRO A 21 -1.03 16.60 3.41
C PRO A 21 -2.03 15.56 3.91
N THR A 22 -3.04 16.04 4.65
CA THR A 22 -4.11 15.16 5.12
C THR A 22 -4.80 14.57 3.90
N PRO A 23 -4.90 13.22 3.80
CA PRO A 23 -5.52 12.58 2.65
C PRO A 23 -6.95 13.08 2.47
N THR A 24 -7.25 13.47 1.24
CA THR A 24 -8.57 13.95 0.84
C THR A 24 -9.53 12.78 0.67
N LEU A 25 -10.83 13.07 0.62
CA LEU A 25 -11.84 12.06 0.29
C LEU A 25 -11.54 11.38 -1.06
N ALA A 26 -11.03 12.14 -2.04
CA ALA A 26 -10.65 11.61 -3.35
C ALA A 26 -9.49 10.62 -3.23
N ASP A 27 -8.52 10.87 -2.35
CA ASP A 27 -7.40 9.96 -2.10
C ASP A 27 -7.88 8.62 -1.51
N TYR A 28 -8.84 8.67 -0.59
CA TYR A 28 -9.45 7.46 -0.06
C TYR A 28 -10.25 6.71 -1.13
N GLN A 29 -11.00 7.41 -1.98
CA GLN A 29 -11.74 6.79 -3.08
C GLN A 29 -10.81 6.11 -4.08
N ALA A 30 -9.70 6.75 -4.45
CA ALA A 30 -8.69 6.17 -5.34
C ALA A 30 -8.03 4.93 -4.72
N GLN A 31 -7.71 4.97 -3.43
CA GLN A 31 -7.18 3.81 -2.70
C GLN A 31 -8.17 2.65 -2.68
N TRP A 32 -9.46 2.91 -2.40
CA TRP A 32 -10.50 1.89 -2.44
C TRP A 32 -10.67 1.27 -3.82
N ALA A 33 -10.68 2.09 -4.88
CA ALA A 33 -10.76 1.60 -6.24
C ALA A 33 -9.56 0.69 -6.59
N LYS A 34 -8.35 1.06 -6.15
CA LYS A 34 -7.14 0.25 -6.34
C LYS A 34 -7.26 -1.11 -5.63
N ILE A 35 -7.58 -1.09 -4.34
CA ILE A 35 -7.73 -2.32 -3.53
C ILE A 35 -8.80 -3.24 -4.13
N HIS A 36 -9.94 -2.67 -4.53
CA HIS A 36 -11.04 -3.41 -5.14
C HIS A 36 -10.60 -4.12 -6.43
N ASN A 37 -9.97 -3.39 -7.35
CA ASN A 37 -9.53 -3.95 -8.62
C ASN A 37 -8.43 -5.00 -8.45
N ASP A 38 -7.47 -4.76 -7.55
CA ASP A 38 -6.41 -5.72 -7.25
C ASP A 38 -6.97 -7.01 -6.64
N THR A 39 -7.95 -6.91 -5.74
CA THR A 39 -8.62 -8.07 -5.12
C THR A 39 -9.36 -8.90 -6.17
N ILE A 40 -10.09 -8.26 -7.09
CA ILE A 40 -10.77 -8.97 -8.19
C ILE A 40 -9.76 -9.73 -9.05
N ARG A 41 -8.61 -9.10 -9.36
CA ARG A 41 -7.55 -9.74 -10.15
C ARG A 41 -6.98 -10.96 -9.42
N GLN A 42 -6.70 -10.84 -8.12
CA GLN A 42 -6.19 -11.94 -7.31
C GLN A 42 -7.16 -13.12 -7.25
N ILE A 43 -8.46 -12.85 -7.06
CA ILE A 43 -9.48 -13.91 -7.04
C ILE A 43 -9.52 -14.66 -8.37
N LYS A 44 -9.52 -13.93 -9.50
CA LYS A 44 -9.52 -14.54 -10.82
C LYS A 44 -8.27 -15.40 -11.06
N GLN A 45 -7.11 -14.91 -10.65
CA GLN A 45 -5.87 -15.66 -10.76
C GLN A 45 -5.91 -16.94 -9.91
N ALA A 46 -6.35 -16.86 -8.66
CA ALA A 46 -6.45 -18.04 -7.79
C ALA A 46 -7.43 -19.09 -8.36
N GLN A 47 -8.56 -18.66 -8.93
CA GLN A 47 -9.51 -19.57 -9.60
C GLN A 47 -8.91 -20.22 -10.85
N GLU A 48 -8.14 -19.47 -11.63
CA GLU A 48 -7.42 -19.99 -12.79
C GLU A 48 -6.37 -21.03 -12.40
N GLU A 49 -5.57 -20.74 -11.37
CA GLU A 49 -4.57 -21.64 -10.82
C GLU A 49 -5.21 -22.94 -10.30
N GLU A 50 -6.32 -22.83 -9.58
CA GLU A 50 -7.07 -23.99 -9.09
C GLU A 50 -7.59 -24.86 -10.25
N ARG A 51 -8.13 -24.23 -11.30
CA ARG A 51 -8.58 -24.95 -12.50
C ARG A 51 -7.44 -25.67 -13.20
N ASN A 52 -6.29 -25.00 -13.35
CA ASN A 52 -5.12 -25.61 -13.98
C ASN A 52 -4.55 -26.76 -13.15
N ALA A 53 -4.48 -26.61 -11.82
CA ALA A 53 -4.06 -27.69 -10.93
C ALA A 53 -4.98 -28.91 -11.02
N ARG A 54 -6.29 -28.72 -11.13
CA ARG A 54 -7.23 -29.84 -11.36
C ARG A 54 -7.02 -30.50 -12.72
N ALA A 55 -6.79 -29.71 -13.77
CA ALA A 55 -6.58 -30.22 -15.11
C ALA A 55 -5.29 -31.05 -15.22
N THR A 56 -4.18 -30.58 -14.64
CA THR A 56 -2.90 -31.31 -14.62
C THR A 56 -3.00 -32.59 -13.78
N ASN A 57 -3.59 -32.53 -12.58
CA ASN A 57 -3.78 -33.72 -11.74
C ASN A 57 -4.67 -34.79 -12.42
N ARG A 58 -5.68 -34.38 -13.20
CA ARG A 58 -6.49 -35.30 -13.99
C ARG A 58 -5.73 -35.90 -15.18
N ALA A 59 -4.86 -35.11 -15.82
CA ALA A 59 -4.02 -35.60 -16.91
C ALA A 59 -3.00 -36.65 -16.44
N HIS A 60 -2.43 -36.49 -15.23
CA HIS A 60 -1.51 -37.45 -14.63
C HIS A 60 -2.19 -38.70 -14.03
N SER A 61 -3.50 -38.64 -13.78
CA SER A 61 -4.27 -39.76 -13.20
C SER A 61 -4.93 -40.67 -14.24
N SER A 62 -4.70 -40.46 -15.54
CA SER A 62 -5.15 -41.39 -16.59
C SER A 62 -4.10 -42.48 -16.77
N PRO A 63 -4.30 -43.71 -16.28
CA PRO A 63 -3.37 -44.80 -16.53
C PRO A 63 -3.50 -45.19 -18.00
N SER A 64 -2.37 -45.18 -18.71
CA SER A 64 -2.30 -45.85 -20.01
C SER A 64 -2.54 -47.34 -19.78
N LYS A 65 -3.44 -47.88 -20.59
CA LYS A 65 -4.03 -49.22 -20.51
C LYS A 65 -3.04 -50.32 -20.87
#